data_AF-A0A2K1DZL0-F1
#
_entry.id   AF-A0A2K1DZL0-F1
#
_cell.length_a   1.000
_cell.length_b   1.000
_cell.length_c   1.000
_cell.angle_alpha   90.00
_cell.angle_beta   90.00
_cell.angle_gamma   90.00
#
_symmetry.space_group_name_H-M   'P 1'
#
loop_
_entity.id
_entity.type
_entity.pdbx_description
1 polymer ?
#
loop_
_entity_poly.entity_id
_entity_poly.type
_entity_poly.pdbx_seq_one_letter_code
_entity_poly.pdbx_strand_id
1 'polypeptide(L)'
;MFSDKIFCQEIELFQHFNGRFDYTAIGNTLNQFENNIDQSFCELLPESEAELTLNSDDTIVAAFLYWAGSGSGDTQVKLNEEFIAADDTYTVDYDDPNYGLLTYFACYTDITQYIQTTGNGIYTFSDLDISEPLATFPGYCGNRTNFGGWAIYIIYENDNLPLNQINLFQGLEIINRNVQEKIITLENINVLDNDGAKIGFLAWEGDSLLNFGESLSINNNIISNPPLNPANNAFNGTNSFTNSTEFYNCDLDFYNIENNINIGDTSVEIKLTTGQTIGGTIFADLIILNNVITVLNSQLPDATVQIDNIEKFCASRDLEIDYTVYNNNATDILPANTPIAFYADSQLIAQSQTMNDIPIGGSESSSILITIPDSLPLNFILNVMVDDDGSSNGIVLELNETNNNTNTAIELIPFPEIQPLDPLIGCDIGFNTAIFDLTIKEENLSVESPNDINYFTSLEDLQANSNAILIPDNYQNNTLPEFIYIRVETDLCYEIYVFELLVDNCPPYVPQVFTPNNDGYNDWFNIQGLYDIFERHRLLIYNRWGTLIFEGNNDTKWDGRANRGLTNQGILLPVGTYYYVLYLNDGNYKPLTGFVYMTY
;
A
#
# COMPACT_ATOMS: atom_id res chain seq x y z
N MET A 1 12.95 15.57 -49.92
CA MET A 1 11.83 14.65 -49.76
C MET A 1 12.38 13.26 -49.98
N PHE A 2 12.79 12.60 -48.91
CA PHE A 2 12.96 11.16 -48.94
C PHE A 2 11.55 10.59 -48.78
N SER A 3 11.02 10.00 -49.84
CA SER A 3 9.88 9.11 -49.77
C SER A 3 10.48 7.79 -49.31
N ASP A 4 10.42 7.55 -48.01
CA ASP A 4 10.64 6.21 -47.49
C ASP A 4 9.40 5.40 -47.91
N LYS A 5 9.59 4.55 -48.92
CA LYS A 5 8.64 3.48 -49.21
C LYS A 5 8.75 2.52 -48.03
N ILE A 6 7.74 2.52 -47.16
CA ILE A 6 7.60 1.56 -46.07
C ILE A 6 7.27 0.21 -46.74
N PHE A 7 8.23 -0.70 -46.74
CA PHE A 7 8.06 -2.07 -47.20
C PHE A 7 7.48 -2.89 -46.05
N CYS A 8 6.21 -3.27 -46.12
CA CYS A 8 5.51 -4.15 -45.17
C CYS A 8 5.42 -3.57 -43.73
N GLN A 9 4.26 -3.68 -43.10
CA GLN A 9 4.08 -3.25 -41.71
C GLN A 9 3.91 -4.50 -40.85
N GLU A 10 4.84 -4.71 -39.92
CA GLU A 10 4.85 -5.88 -39.02
C GLU A 10 3.54 -5.96 -38.22
N ILE A 11 3.07 -7.18 -37.95
CA ILE A 11 1.95 -7.39 -37.02
C ILE A 11 2.44 -7.05 -35.61
N GLU A 12 1.92 -5.97 -35.03
CA GLU A 12 2.28 -5.49 -33.70
C GLU A 12 1.04 -5.33 -32.81
N LEU A 13 1.23 -5.29 -31.49
CA LEU A 13 0.14 -5.11 -30.53
C LEU A 13 -0.54 -3.75 -30.75
N PHE A 14 -1.81 -3.78 -31.09
CA PHE A 14 -2.62 -2.59 -31.35
C PHE A 14 -3.42 -2.17 -30.11
N GLN A 15 -4.15 -3.11 -29.50
CA GLN A 15 -4.96 -2.87 -28.30
C GLN A 15 -4.93 -4.08 -27.38
N HIS A 16 -5.08 -3.85 -26.08
CA HIS A 16 -5.26 -4.92 -25.10
C HIS A 16 -6.40 -4.58 -24.12
N PHE A 17 -7.11 -5.61 -23.67
CA PHE A 17 -8.25 -5.49 -22.76
C PHE A 17 -8.15 -6.58 -21.69
N ASN A 18 -8.25 -6.21 -20.41
CA ASN A 18 -8.24 -7.16 -19.29
C ASN A 18 -9.56 -7.05 -18.52
N GLY A 19 -10.30 -8.15 -18.42
CA GLY A 19 -11.62 -8.14 -17.80
C GLY A 19 -12.46 -9.34 -18.23
N ARG A 20 -13.77 -9.32 -17.99
CA ARG A 20 -14.69 -10.39 -18.43
C ARG A 20 -15.06 -10.18 -19.89
N PHE A 21 -14.04 -10.18 -20.74
CA PHE A 21 -14.18 -9.84 -22.15
C PHE A 21 -14.11 -11.09 -23.02
N ASP A 22 -14.86 -11.06 -24.12
CA ASP A 22 -14.63 -11.91 -25.27
C ASP A 22 -14.85 -11.05 -26.54
N TYR A 23 -14.65 -11.63 -27.71
CA TYR A 23 -14.90 -10.97 -28.98
C TYR A 23 -15.72 -11.84 -29.93
N THR A 24 -16.43 -11.16 -30.81
CA THR A 24 -17.03 -11.72 -32.02
C THR A 24 -16.57 -10.90 -33.22
N ALA A 25 -16.77 -11.42 -34.42
CA ALA A 25 -16.49 -10.69 -35.64
C ALA A 25 -17.58 -10.93 -36.69
N ILE A 26 -17.85 -9.89 -37.48
CA ILE A 26 -18.73 -9.94 -38.65
C ILE A 26 -17.98 -9.41 -39.86
N GLY A 27 -18.39 -9.78 -41.06
CA GLY A 27 -17.75 -9.28 -42.28
C GLY A 27 -18.27 -10.01 -43.49
N ASN A 28 -18.01 -9.46 -44.67
CA ASN A 28 -18.31 -10.14 -45.92
C ASN A 28 -17.27 -9.81 -47.01
N THR A 29 -17.14 -10.70 -47.99
CA THR A 29 -16.36 -10.46 -49.21
C THR A 29 -17.15 -9.57 -50.17
N LEU A 30 -16.45 -8.89 -51.07
CA LEU A 30 -17.03 -8.24 -52.25
C LEU A 30 -16.68 -9.01 -53.54
N ASN A 31 -15.98 -10.13 -53.44
CA ASN A 31 -15.77 -11.03 -54.57
C ASN A 31 -17.05 -11.81 -54.86
N GLN A 32 -17.41 -11.92 -56.14
CA GLN A 32 -18.61 -12.66 -56.54
C GLN A 32 -18.45 -14.17 -56.36
N PHE A 33 -17.23 -14.68 -56.53
CA PHE A 33 -16.82 -16.07 -56.39
C PHE A 33 -15.35 -16.13 -55.95
N GLU A 34 -14.86 -17.32 -55.60
CA GLU A 34 -13.42 -17.55 -55.42
C GLU A 34 -12.67 -17.43 -56.75
N ASN A 35 -11.60 -16.64 -56.78
CA ASN A 35 -10.88 -16.25 -58.00
C ASN A 35 -10.35 -17.45 -58.83
N ASN A 36 -9.96 -18.55 -58.18
CA ASN A 36 -9.46 -19.75 -58.84
C ASN A 36 -10.55 -20.78 -59.23
N ILE A 37 -11.80 -20.58 -58.80
CA ILE A 37 -12.96 -21.41 -59.16
C ILE A 37 -13.71 -20.82 -60.36
N ASP A 38 -14.06 -19.53 -60.31
CA ASP A 38 -14.71 -18.81 -61.41
C ASP A 38 -13.82 -17.67 -61.90
N GLN A 39 -13.49 -17.72 -63.18
CA GLN A 39 -12.54 -16.81 -63.82
C GLN A 39 -13.21 -15.76 -64.70
N SER A 40 -14.55 -15.70 -64.69
CA SER A 40 -15.34 -14.84 -65.57
C SER A 40 -15.48 -13.39 -65.08
N PHE A 41 -15.08 -13.11 -63.84
CA PHE A 41 -15.16 -11.78 -63.24
C PHE A 41 -13.75 -11.23 -62.93
N CYS A 42 -13.66 -9.90 -62.89
CA CYS A 42 -12.55 -9.17 -62.27
C CYS A 42 -13.04 -7.77 -61.90
N GLU A 43 -14.08 -7.76 -61.07
CA GLU A 43 -14.73 -6.59 -60.52
C GLU A 43 -15.31 -6.99 -59.16
N LEU A 44 -15.54 -6.00 -58.30
CA LEU A 44 -16.18 -6.22 -57.01
C LEU A 44 -17.69 -6.06 -57.12
N LEU A 45 -18.42 -6.74 -56.24
CA LEU A 45 -19.79 -6.39 -55.90
C LEU A 45 -19.81 -4.95 -55.37
N PRO A 46 -20.86 -4.16 -55.68
CA PRO A 46 -20.95 -2.78 -55.23
C PRO A 46 -21.15 -2.66 -53.71
N GLU A 47 -21.68 -3.69 -53.08
CA GLU A 47 -21.93 -3.79 -51.64
C GLU A 47 -22.03 -5.25 -51.19
N SER A 48 -21.82 -5.48 -49.90
CA SER A 48 -22.12 -6.74 -49.23
C SER A 48 -22.56 -6.47 -47.78
N GLU A 49 -23.17 -7.46 -47.14
CA GLU A 49 -23.76 -7.30 -45.80
C GLU A 49 -23.37 -8.43 -44.84
N ALA A 50 -23.37 -8.12 -43.54
CA ALA A 50 -23.19 -9.09 -42.47
C ALA A 50 -24.09 -8.73 -41.27
N GLU A 51 -24.58 -9.74 -40.56
CA GLU A 51 -25.48 -9.56 -39.42
C GLU A 51 -24.71 -9.63 -38.09
N LEU A 52 -24.86 -8.61 -37.24
CA LEU A 52 -24.41 -8.61 -35.86
C LEU A 52 -25.51 -9.14 -34.94
N THR A 53 -25.20 -10.20 -34.19
CA THR A 53 -26.06 -10.73 -33.13
C THR A 53 -25.25 -10.93 -31.85
N LEU A 54 -25.42 -10.01 -30.90
CA LEU A 54 -24.93 -10.10 -29.52
C LEU A 54 -26.06 -10.48 -28.55
N ASN A 55 -25.72 -11.09 -27.42
CA ASN A 55 -26.68 -11.36 -26.36
C ASN A 55 -27.08 -10.07 -25.65
N SER A 56 -28.22 -10.08 -24.95
CA SER A 56 -28.67 -8.91 -24.18
C SER A 56 -27.73 -8.49 -23.06
N ASP A 57 -26.92 -9.44 -22.59
CA ASP A 57 -26.01 -9.29 -21.46
C ASP A 57 -24.59 -8.92 -21.93
N ASP A 58 -24.35 -8.90 -23.24
CA ASP A 58 -23.08 -8.47 -23.84
C ASP A 58 -23.06 -6.95 -23.96
N THR A 59 -22.07 -6.31 -23.33
CA THR A 59 -21.86 -4.85 -23.41
C THR A 59 -20.68 -4.56 -24.33
N ILE A 60 -20.91 -3.84 -25.43
CA ILE A 60 -19.85 -3.50 -26.40
C ILE A 60 -18.83 -2.55 -25.77
N VAL A 61 -17.56 -2.95 -25.78
CA VAL A 61 -16.42 -2.19 -25.24
C VAL A 61 -15.64 -1.50 -26.36
N ALA A 62 -15.37 -2.22 -27.45
CA ALA A 62 -14.66 -1.70 -28.60
C ALA A 62 -15.16 -2.35 -29.91
N ALA A 63 -15.09 -1.61 -31.02
CA ALA A 63 -15.33 -2.15 -32.34
C ALA A 63 -14.43 -1.51 -33.41
N PHE A 64 -13.76 -2.33 -34.20
CA PHE A 64 -12.82 -1.90 -35.23
C PHE A 64 -13.25 -2.43 -36.59
N LEU A 65 -13.48 -1.52 -37.54
CA LEU A 65 -13.78 -1.87 -38.94
C LEU A 65 -12.46 -1.94 -39.72
N TYR A 66 -12.30 -3.04 -40.46
CA TYR A 66 -11.22 -3.28 -41.41
C TYR A 66 -11.81 -3.46 -42.81
N TRP A 67 -11.13 -2.92 -43.81
CA TRP A 67 -11.43 -3.23 -45.21
C TRP A 67 -10.14 -3.21 -46.03
N ALA A 68 -10.11 -4.03 -47.07
CA ALA A 68 -8.90 -4.24 -47.85
C ALA A 68 -9.24 -4.52 -49.30
N GLY A 69 -8.24 -4.38 -50.16
CA GLY A 69 -8.38 -4.74 -51.57
C GLY A 69 -7.11 -4.56 -52.39
N SER A 70 -7.26 -4.79 -53.70
CA SER A 70 -6.20 -4.58 -54.68
C SER A 70 -5.92 -3.10 -54.92
N GLY A 71 -4.64 -2.73 -55.00
CA GLY A 71 -4.19 -1.36 -55.27
C GLY A 71 -3.57 -0.68 -54.05
N SER A 72 -3.47 0.65 -54.10
CA SER A 72 -2.75 1.44 -53.11
C SER A 72 -3.60 1.98 -51.95
N GLY A 73 -4.92 1.75 -51.96
CA GLY A 73 -5.81 2.27 -50.91
C GLY A 73 -7.02 3.01 -51.42
N ASP A 74 -8.17 2.66 -50.87
CA ASP A 74 -9.36 3.52 -50.78
C ASP A 74 -9.60 3.83 -49.30
N THR A 75 -9.41 5.11 -48.93
CA THR A 75 -9.43 5.54 -47.52
C THR A 75 -10.81 5.97 -47.04
N GLN A 76 -11.85 5.85 -47.88
CA GLN A 76 -13.21 6.24 -47.50
C GLN A 76 -14.24 5.28 -48.12
N VAL A 77 -15.08 4.70 -47.26
CA VAL A 77 -16.10 3.72 -47.64
C VAL A 77 -17.43 4.09 -47.00
N LYS A 78 -18.47 3.28 -47.21
CA LYS A 78 -19.76 3.44 -46.51
C LYS A 78 -20.10 2.22 -45.68
N LEU A 79 -20.69 2.48 -44.49
CA LEU A 79 -21.32 1.49 -43.65
C LEU A 79 -22.75 1.97 -43.33
N ASN A 80 -23.77 1.19 -43.70
CA ASN A 80 -25.20 1.57 -43.67
C ASN A 80 -25.48 2.97 -44.27
N GLU A 81 -24.95 3.22 -45.47
CA GLU A 81 -25.05 4.50 -46.19
C GLU A 81 -24.28 5.69 -45.55
N GLU A 82 -23.67 5.54 -44.38
CA GLU A 82 -22.84 6.58 -43.75
C GLU A 82 -21.38 6.46 -44.20
N PHE A 83 -20.75 7.59 -44.52
CA PHE A 83 -19.34 7.61 -44.91
C PHE A 83 -18.43 7.40 -43.70
N ILE A 84 -17.53 6.42 -43.81
CA ILE A 84 -16.51 6.09 -42.84
C ILE A 84 -15.14 6.35 -43.47
N ALA A 85 -14.27 7.07 -42.76
CA ALA A 85 -12.90 7.35 -43.19
C ALA A 85 -11.92 6.46 -42.42
N ALA A 86 -10.84 6.04 -43.07
CA ALA A 86 -9.77 5.29 -42.43
C ALA A 86 -9.00 6.18 -41.44
N ASP A 87 -8.66 5.62 -40.28
CA ASP A 87 -7.70 6.23 -39.35
C ASP A 87 -6.26 6.03 -39.85
N ASP A 88 -5.98 4.86 -40.44
CA ASP A 88 -4.72 4.57 -41.12
C ASP A 88 -4.90 3.57 -42.28
N THR A 89 -3.86 3.46 -43.10
CA THR A 89 -3.78 2.54 -44.24
C THR A 89 -2.45 1.81 -44.27
N TYR A 90 -2.54 0.49 -44.32
CA TYR A 90 -1.43 -0.43 -44.50
C TYR A 90 -1.29 -0.81 -45.97
N THR A 91 -0.07 -1.05 -46.43
CA THR A 91 0.18 -1.55 -47.79
C THR A 91 1.25 -2.62 -47.84
N VAL A 92 1.08 -3.60 -48.72
CA VAL A 92 2.06 -4.65 -48.97
C VAL A 92 2.21 -4.91 -50.46
N ASP A 93 3.40 -5.30 -50.87
CA ASP A 93 3.76 -5.52 -52.28
C ASP A 93 4.03 -7.02 -52.56
N TYR A 94 3.50 -7.51 -53.68
CA TYR A 94 3.80 -8.81 -54.26
C TYR A 94 4.51 -8.63 -55.60
N ASP A 95 5.76 -9.09 -55.71
CA ASP A 95 6.51 -9.09 -56.96
C ASP A 95 6.19 -10.37 -57.76
N ASP A 96 5.18 -10.30 -58.63
CA ASP A 96 4.79 -11.41 -59.48
C ASP A 96 5.77 -11.61 -60.65
N PRO A 97 6.26 -12.83 -60.90
CA PRO A 97 7.24 -13.09 -61.96
C PRO A 97 6.74 -12.80 -63.38
N ASN A 98 5.42 -12.75 -63.61
CA ASN A 98 4.83 -12.53 -64.94
C ASN A 98 4.25 -11.12 -65.08
N TYR A 99 3.71 -10.55 -64.00
CA TYR A 99 2.97 -9.29 -64.03
C TYR A 99 3.67 -8.12 -63.30
N GLY A 100 4.79 -8.38 -62.62
CA GLY A 100 5.56 -7.38 -61.88
C GLY A 100 4.94 -7.05 -60.52
N LEU A 101 5.25 -5.87 -60.01
CA LEU A 101 4.83 -5.42 -58.69
C LEU A 101 3.32 -5.17 -58.62
N LEU A 102 2.64 -5.89 -57.75
CA LEU A 102 1.22 -5.72 -57.39
C LEU A 102 1.13 -5.27 -55.93
N THR A 103 0.53 -4.11 -55.68
CA THR A 103 0.33 -3.57 -54.32
C THR A 103 -1.07 -3.92 -53.80
N TYR A 104 -1.18 -4.20 -52.52
CA TYR A 104 -2.44 -4.41 -51.81
C TYR A 104 -2.49 -3.49 -50.60
N PHE A 105 -3.71 -3.17 -50.17
CA PHE A 105 -3.90 -2.32 -49.00
C PHE A 105 -4.89 -2.92 -48.01
N ALA A 106 -4.78 -2.46 -46.77
CA ALA A 106 -5.79 -2.63 -45.75
C ALA A 106 -5.95 -1.33 -44.97
N CYS A 107 -7.18 -0.89 -44.76
CA CYS A 107 -7.55 0.25 -43.94
C CYS A 107 -8.21 -0.23 -42.66
N TYR A 108 -8.14 0.59 -41.61
CA TYR A 108 -8.94 0.38 -40.42
C TYR A 108 -9.46 1.68 -39.85
N THR A 109 -10.51 1.60 -39.02
CA THR A 109 -10.94 2.71 -38.16
C THR A 109 -11.67 2.19 -36.92
N ASP A 110 -11.57 2.95 -35.82
CA ASP A 110 -12.38 2.72 -34.62
C ASP A 110 -13.82 3.22 -34.85
N ILE A 111 -14.77 2.29 -34.83
CA ILE A 111 -16.20 2.55 -35.00
C ILE A 111 -17.00 2.18 -33.75
N THR A 112 -16.35 2.12 -32.58
CA THR A 112 -16.96 1.71 -31.31
C THR A 112 -18.26 2.45 -31.02
N GLN A 113 -18.25 3.79 -31.10
CA GLN A 113 -19.43 4.61 -30.85
C GLN A 113 -20.57 4.36 -31.85
N TYR A 114 -20.21 4.08 -33.11
CA TYR A 114 -21.18 3.79 -34.16
C TYR A 114 -21.88 2.45 -33.91
N ILE A 115 -21.12 1.40 -33.53
CA ILE A 115 -21.67 0.08 -33.20
C ILE A 115 -22.47 0.11 -31.89
N GLN A 116 -22.01 0.84 -30.87
CA GLN A 116 -22.77 1.03 -29.62
C GLN A 116 -24.13 1.71 -29.86
N THR A 117 -24.19 2.65 -30.80
CA THR A 117 -25.43 3.37 -31.14
C THR A 117 -26.36 2.53 -32.01
N THR A 118 -25.80 1.79 -32.97
CA THR A 118 -26.58 1.02 -33.96
C THR A 118 -27.05 -0.33 -33.39
N GLY A 119 -26.20 -1.01 -32.63
CA GLY A 119 -26.50 -2.29 -31.98
C GLY A 119 -26.63 -3.47 -32.95
N ASN A 120 -27.35 -4.51 -32.52
CA ASN A 120 -27.61 -5.69 -33.35
C ASN A 120 -28.40 -5.33 -34.61
N GLY A 121 -28.07 -5.99 -35.72
CA GLY A 121 -28.72 -5.77 -37.01
C GLY A 121 -27.82 -6.10 -38.19
N ILE A 122 -28.32 -5.81 -39.39
CA ILE A 122 -27.57 -5.99 -40.63
C ILE A 122 -26.72 -4.74 -40.87
N TYR A 123 -25.44 -4.96 -41.15
CA TYR A 123 -24.48 -3.95 -41.54
C TYR A 123 -24.14 -4.11 -43.01
N THR A 124 -24.44 -3.09 -43.82
CA THR A 124 -24.19 -3.06 -45.27
C THR A 124 -22.95 -2.20 -45.54
N PHE A 125 -21.91 -2.82 -46.10
CA PHE A 125 -20.68 -2.17 -46.51
C PHE A 125 -20.71 -1.90 -48.02
N SER A 126 -20.35 -0.69 -48.43
CA SER A 126 -20.38 -0.28 -49.84
C SER A 126 -19.35 0.81 -50.14
N ASP A 127 -19.28 1.22 -51.41
CA ASP A 127 -18.47 2.34 -51.90
C ASP A 127 -16.96 2.11 -51.90
N LEU A 128 -16.49 0.88 -51.71
CA LEU A 128 -15.09 0.50 -51.94
C LEU A 128 -14.78 0.54 -53.44
N ASP A 129 -13.92 1.47 -53.87
CA ASP A 129 -13.54 1.63 -55.27
C ASP A 129 -12.08 1.24 -55.54
N ILE A 130 -11.91 0.05 -56.11
CA ILE A 130 -10.63 -0.44 -56.65
C ILE A 130 -10.66 -0.61 -58.17
N SER A 131 -11.61 0.03 -58.86
CA SER A 131 -11.81 -0.13 -60.30
C SER A 131 -10.61 0.36 -61.12
N GLU A 132 -9.95 1.44 -60.69
CA GLU A 132 -8.75 1.97 -61.35
C GLU A 132 -7.56 1.01 -61.24
N PRO A 133 -7.18 0.51 -60.04
CA PRO A 133 -6.15 -0.52 -59.91
C PRO A 133 -6.39 -1.75 -60.79
N LEU A 134 -7.61 -2.30 -60.79
CA LEU A 134 -7.96 -3.49 -61.58
C LEU A 134 -7.90 -3.23 -63.10
N ALA A 135 -8.25 -2.02 -63.55
CA ALA A 135 -8.19 -1.64 -64.96
C ALA A 135 -6.76 -1.32 -65.43
N THR A 136 -5.94 -0.69 -64.58
CA THR A 136 -4.59 -0.21 -64.92
C THR A 136 -3.55 -1.32 -64.81
N PHE A 137 -3.72 -2.26 -63.87
CA PHE A 137 -2.79 -3.35 -63.60
C PHE A 137 -3.45 -4.71 -63.86
N PRO A 138 -3.31 -5.28 -65.08
CA PRO A 138 -3.98 -6.53 -65.43
C PRO A 138 -3.47 -7.76 -64.65
N GLY A 139 -2.41 -7.59 -63.85
CA GLY A 139 -1.83 -8.65 -63.04
C GLY A 139 -2.74 -9.15 -61.92
N TYR A 140 -3.55 -8.28 -61.30
CA TYR A 140 -4.51 -8.71 -60.27
C TYR A 140 -5.49 -9.75 -60.83
N CYS A 141 -6.14 -9.43 -61.95
CA CYS A 141 -7.03 -10.35 -62.65
C CYS A 141 -6.28 -11.54 -63.26
N GLY A 142 -5.11 -11.28 -63.84
CA GLY A 142 -4.32 -12.26 -64.59
C GLY A 142 -3.68 -13.33 -63.72
N ASN A 143 -3.40 -13.00 -62.45
CA ASN A 143 -2.89 -13.91 -61.44
C ASN A 143 -3.96 -14.42 -60.48
N ARG A 144 -5.22 -13.99 -60.63
CA ARG A 144 -6.35 -14.40 -59.78
C ARG A 144 -6.20 -13.99 -58.32
N THR A 145 -5.64 -12.80 -58.12
CA THR A 145 -5.38 -12.19 -56.80
C THR A 145 -6.06 -10.83 -56.73
N ASN A 146 -7.27 -10.73 -57.29
CA ASN A 146 -8.11 -9.56 -57.19
C ASN A 146 -9.07 -9.77 -56.02
N PHE A 147 -9.08 -8.89 -55.04
CA PHE A 147 -10.00 -9.03 -53.91
C PHE A 147 -10.49 -7.69 -53.39
N GLY A 148 -11.61 -7.75 -52.68
CA GLY A 148 -12.11 -6.70 -51.82
C GLY A 148 -12.98 -7.30 -50.73
N GLY A 149 -12.90 -6.78 -49.53
CA GLY A 149 -13.68 -7.29 -48.41
C GLY A 149 -13.58 -6.40 -47.17
N TRP A 150 -14.38 -6.74 -46.18
CA TRP A 150 -14.45 -6.01 -44.92
C TRP A 150 -14.78 -6.93 -43.75
N ALA A 151 -14.35 -6.52 -42.56
CA ALA A 151 -14.68 -7.17 -41.30
C ALA A 151 -14.74 -6.17 -40.16
N ILE A 152 -15.55 -6.45 -39.14
CA ILE A 152 -15.61 -5.71 -37.89
C ILE A 152 -15.29 -6.70 -36.78
N TYR A 153 -14.26 -6.41 -35.99
CA TYR A 153 -14.06 -7.05 -34.69
C TYR A 153 -14.83 -6.28 -33.62
N ILE A 154 -15.64 -6.97 -32.83
CA ILE A 154 -16.41 -6.41 -31.73
C ILE A 154 -15.97 -7.10 -30.44
N ILE A 155 -15.42 -6.32 -29.53
CA ILE A 155 -15.02 -6.76 -28.19
C ILE A 155 -16.13 -6.35 -27.22
N TYR A 156 -16.58 -7.31 -26.41
CA TYR A 156 -17.69 -7.10 -25.49
C TYR A 156 -17.37 -7.66 -24.10
N GLU A 157 -17.99 -7.06 -23.09
CA GLU A 157 -17.97 -7.48 -21.70
C GLU A 157 -19.24 -8.29 -21.37
N ASN A 158 -19.09 -9.39 -20.64
CA ASN A 158 -20.23 -10.15 -20.12
C ASN A 158 -19.86 -10.80 -18.78
N ASP A 159 -20.67 -10.58 -17.75
CA ASP A 159 -20.44 -11.08 -16.38
C ASP A 159 -20.32 -12.62 -16.29
N ASN A 160 -20.83 -13.36 -17.27
CA ASN A 160 -20.77 -14.82 -17.33
C ASN A 160 -19.46 -15.35 -17.92
N LEU A 161 -18.60 -14.50 -18.47
CA LEU A 161 -17.31 -14.88 -19.03
C LEU A 161 -16.26 -15.03 -17.92
N PRO A 162 -15.27 -15.94 -18.09
CA PRO A 162 -14.06 -15.89 -17.29
C PRO A 162 -13.33 -14.57 -17.53
N LEU A 163 -12.41 -14.23 -16.63
CA LEU A 163 -11.59 -13.05 -16.83
C LEU A 163 -10.49 -13.39 -17.83
N ASN A 164 -10.51 -12.67 -18.93
CA ASN A 164 -9.65 -12.88 -20.06
C ASN A 164 -8.80 -11.64 -20.31
N GLN A 165 -7.64 -11.87 -20.88
CA GLN A 165 -6.88 -10.88 -21.61
C GLN A 165 -7.18 -11.05 -23.10
N ILE A 166 -7.65 -9.98 -23.72
CA ILE A 166 -7.77 -9.87 -25.16
C ILE A 166 -6.63 -9.02 -25.69
N ASN A 167 -5.85 -9.55 -26.61
CA ASN A 167 -4.82 -8.78 -27.32
C ASN A 167 -5.18 -8.77 -28.80
N LEU A 168 -5.36 -7.58 -29.36
CA LEU A 168 -5.57 -7.36 -30.79
C LEU A 168 -4.27 -6.82 -31.37
N PHE A 169 -3.69 -7.56 -32.32
CA PHE A 169 -2.49 -7.21 -33.06
C PHE A 169 -2.88 -6.86 -34.49
N GLN A 170 -2.31 -5.80 -35.07
CA GLN A 170 -2.61 -5.40 -36.44
C GLN A 170 -1.34 -5.05 -37.22
N GLY A 171 -1.44 -5.15 -38.53
CA GLY A 171 -0.42 -4.76 -39.51
C GLY A 171 -0.86 -5.22 -40.90
N LEU A 172 0.10 -5.48 -41.79
CA LEU A 172 -0.20 -6.12 -43.07
C LEU A 172 1.02 -6.86 -43.60
N GLU A 173 0.93 -8.18 -43.57
CA GLU A 173 2.05 -9.10 -43.78
C GLU A 173 1.68 -10.12 -44.84
N ILE A 174 2.60 -10.39 -45.77
CA ILE A 174 2.31 -11.26 -46.94
C ILE A 174 3.17 -12.52 -46.93
N ILE A 175 2.54 -13.65 -47.22
CA ILE A 175 3.19 -14.93 -47.48
C ILE A 175 2.74 -15.44 -48.85
N ASN A 176 3.68 -15.90 -49.67
CA ASN A 176 3.44 -16.22 -51.08
C ASN A 176 4.52 -17.14 -51.66
N ARG A 177 4.52 -17.35 -52.98
CA ARG A 177 5.54 -18.17 -53.65
C ARG A 177 6.99 -17.70 -53.47
N ASN A 178 7.21 -16.39 -53.28
CA ASN A 178 8.53 -15.80 -53.07
C ASN A 178 8.95 -15.90 -51.59
N VAL A 179 7.99 -15.82 -50.67
CA VAL A 179 8.17 -15.95 -49.21
C VAL A 179 7.26 -17.06 -48.71
N GLN A 180 7.77 -18.28 -48.65
CA GLN A 180 7.00 -19.52 -48.39
C GLN A 180 6.80 -19.84 -46.90
N GLU A 181 7.45 -19.08 -46.03
CA GLU A 181 7.38 -19.23 -44.59
C GLU A 181 7.39 -17.85 -43.95
N LYS A 182 6.46 -17.62 -43.03
CA LYS A 182 6.40 -16.41 -42.21
C LYS A 182 6.24 -16.80 -40.75
N ILE A 183 7.08 -16.21 -39.90
CA ILE A 183 7.01 -16.36 -38.44
C ILE A 183 6.66 -14.99 -37.87
N ILE A 184 5.69 -14.97 -36.97
CA ILE A 184 5.23 -13.79 -36.23
C ILE A 184 5.26 -14.16 -34.76
N THR A 185 5.96 -13.35 -33.96
CA THR A 185 6.02 -13.55 -32.51
C THR A 185 5.11 -12.53 -31.86
N LEU A 186 4.03 -13.01 -31.24
CA LEU A 186 3.18 -12.20 -30.39
C LEU A 186 3.84 -12.10 -29.02
N GLU A 187 4.44 -10.95 -28.71
CA GLU A 187 5.00 -10.67 -27.38
C GLU A 187 3.94 -10.11 -26.42
N ASN A 188 4.24 -10.09 -25.12
CA ASN A 188 3.39 -9.52 -24.05
C ASN A 188 2.05 -10.23 -23.84
N ILE A 189 1.97 -11.52 -24.13
CA ILE A 189 0.73 -12.30 -24.03
C ILE A 189 0.51 -12.97 -22.66
N ASN A 190 1.48 -12.86 -21.74
CA ASN A 190 1.52 -13.46 -20.39
C ASN A 190 0.43 -14.52 -20.12
N VAL A 191 0.68 -15.76 -20.52
CA VAL A 191 -0.28 -16.87 -20.39
C VAL A 191 -0.31 -17.35 -18.95
N LEU A 192 -1.44 -17.18 -18.28
CA LEU A 192 -1.58 -17.48 -16.86
C LEU A 192 -2.49 -18.69 -16.63
N ASP A 193 -3.49 -18.84 -17.49
CA ASP A 193 -4.31 -20.03 -17.68
C ASP A 193 -4.56 -20.20 -19.19
N ASN A 194 -4.62 -21.45 -19.68
CA ASN A 194 -4.87 -21.76 -21.08
C ASN A 194 -6.28 -22.28 -21.36
N ASP A 195 -7.10 -22.55 -20.33
CA ASP A 195 -8.47 -23.04 -20.49
C ASP A 195 -9.34 -22.04 -21.28
N GLY A 196 -9.90 -22.50 -22.40
CA GLY A 196 -10.72 -21.69 -23.29
C GLY A 196 -9.94 -20.71 -24.17
N ALA A 197 -8.61 -20.77 -24.17
CA ALA A 197 -7.79 -19.88 -24.99
C ALA A 197 -8.06 -20.07 -26.49
N LYS A 198 -8.23 -18.96 -27.21
CA LYS A 198 -8.46 -18.96 -28.67
C LYS A 198 -7.67 -17.84 -29.35
N ILE A 199 -7.39 -18.05 -30.63
CA ILE A 199 -6.75 -17.09 -31.51
C ILE A 199 -7.59 -16.91 -32.78
N GLY A 200 -7.79 -15.67 -33.19
CA GLY A 200 -8.49 -15.29 -34.41
C GLY A 200 -7.55 -14.66 -35.42
N PHE A 201 -7.87 -14.80 -36.70
CA PHE A 201 -7.13 -14.26 -37.82
C PHE A 201 -8.09 -13.57 -38.79
N LEU A 202 -7.71 -12.38 -39.24
CA LEU A 202 -8.22 -11.79 -40.47
C LEU A 202 -7.12 -11.83 -41.52
N ALA A 203 -7.33 -12.62 -42.56
CA ALA A 203 -6.44 -12.69 -43.71
C ALA A 203 -7.20 -12.39 -45.00
N TRP A 204 -6.51 -11.81 -45.96
CA TRP A 204 -7.03 -11.51 -47.28
C TRP A 204 -6.31 -12.34 -48.33
N GLU A 205 -7.00 -12.64 -49.42
CA GLU A 205 -6.64 -13.74 -50.32
C GLU A 205 -6.58 -15.08 -49.56
N GLY A 206 -6.07 -16.13 -50.20
CA GLY A 206 -6.29 -17.52 -49.80
C GLY A 206 -7.36 -18.18 -50.67
N ASP A 207 -7.07 -19.39 -51.12
CA ASP A 207 -7.92 -20.14 -52.05
C ASP A 207 -8.14 -21.58 -51.57
N SER A 208 -9.41 -22.00 -51.56
CA SER A 208 -9.78 -23.36 -51.13
C SER A 208 -9.15 -24.46 -51.99
N LEU A 209 -8.71 -24.14 -53.21
CA LEU A 209 -8.10 -25.08 -54.15
C LEU A 209 -6.56 -24.97 -54.28
N LEU A 210 -5.89 -24.04 -53.56
CA LEU A 210 -4.45 -23.76 -53.74
C LEU A 210 -3.58 -24.08 -52.52
N ASN A 211 -3.99 -25.09 -51.75
CA ASN A 211 -3.45 -25.48 -50.45
C ASN A 211 -2.05 -26.16 -50.45
N PHE A 212 -1.21 -25.85 -51.44
CA PHE A 212 0.10 -26.47 -51.64
C PHE A 212 1.10 -26.05 -50.56
N GLY A 213 1.47 -26.98 -49.66
CA GLY A 213 2.43 -26.69 -48.59
C GLY A 213 1.89 -25.73 -47.53
N GLU A 214 0.57 -25.55 -47.49
CA GLU A 214 -0.07 -24.63 -46.57
C GLU A 214 -0.20 -25.22 -45.17
N SER A 215 0.14 -24.43 -44.15
CA SER A 215 -0.15 -24.75 -42.76
C SER A 215 -0.14 -23.50 -41.89
N LEU A 216 -0.86 -23.58 -40.78
CA LEU A 216 -0.86 -22.60 -39.70
C LEU A 216 -0.48 -23.33 -38.41
N SER A 217 0.53 -22.83 -37.71
CA SER A 217 1.03 -23.43 -36.48
C SER A 217 1.17 -22.41 -35.36
N ILE A 218 0.88 -22.86 -34.14
CA ILE A 218 1.07 -22.12 -32.89
C ILE A 218 2.08 -22.87 -32.04
N ASN A 219 3.19 -22.21 -31.67
CA ASN A 219 4.30 -22.84 -30.95
C ASN A 219 4.76 -24.17 -31.59
N ASN A 220 4.86 -24.18 -32.92
CA ASN A 220 5.19 -25.34 -33.77
C ASN A 220 4.17 -26.49 -33.82
N ASN A 221 2.99 -26.33 -33.21
CA ASN A 221 1.88 -27.27 -33.34
C ASN A 221 0.92 -26.80 -34.44
N ILE A 222 0.66 -27.63 -35.44
CA ILE A 222 -0.30 -27.32 -36.51
C ILE A 222 -1.71 -27.23 -35.91
N ILE A 223 -2.40 -26.11 -36.18
CA ILE A 223 -3.77 -25.88 -35.74
C ILE A 223 -4.76 -26.05 -36.91
N SER A 224 -6.00 -26.42 -36.59
CA SER A 224 -7.08 -26.63 -37.56
C SER A 224 -8.44 -26.58 -36.87
N ASN A 225 -9.50 -26.28 -37.63
CA ASN A 225 -10.89 -26.25 -37.16
C ASN A 225 -11.82 -26.96 -38.18
N PRO A 226 -11.72 -28.29 -38.33
CA PRO A 226 -12.52 -29.03 -39.29
C PRO A 226 -14.03 -29.03 -38.92
N PRO A 227 -14.94 -29.03 -39.91
CA PRO A 227 -14.66 -29.23 -41.33
C PRO A 227 -14.25 -27.96 -42.09
N LEU A 228 -14.33 -26.78 -41.47
CA LEU A 228 -14.17 -25.49 -42.14
C LEU A 228 -12.72 -25.23 -42.53
N ASN A 229 -11.79 -25.43 -41.59
CA ASN A 229 -10.36 -25.16 -41.75
C ASN A 229 -9.52 -26.43 -41.56
N PRO A 230 -9.28 -27.21 -42.62
CA PRO A 230 -8.36 -28.35 -42.59
C PRO A 230 -6.92 -27.95 -42.22
N ALA A 231 -6.18 -28.86 -41.58
CA ALA A 231 -4.79 -28.62 -41.14
C ALA A 231 -3.79 -28.27 -42.24
N ASN A 232 -4.14 -28.53 -43.51
CA ASN A 232 -3.33 -28.23 -44.68
C ASN A 232 -4.00 -27.22 -45.62
N ASN A 233 -5.00 -26.47 -45.13
CA ASN A 233 -5.73 -25.45 -45.89
C ASN A 233 -6.46 -24.50 -44.92
N ALA A 234 -5.70 -23.69 -44.19
CA ALA A 234 -6.18 -22.80 -43.15
C ALA A 234 -6.63 -21.43 -43.69
N PHE A 235 -6.28 -21.08 -44.93
CA PHE A 235 -6.65 -19.84 -45.61
C PHE A 235 -7.40 -20.16 -46.91
N ASN A 236 -8.70 -20.37 -46.79
CA ASN A 236 -9.49 -21.08 -47.79
C ASN A 236 -10.84 -20.42 -48.10
N GLY A 237 -11.01 -19.16 -47.73
CA GLY A 237 -12.22 -18.40 -48.03
C GLY A 237 -13.34 -18.61 -47.02
N THR A 238 -13.03 -18.76 -45.72
CA THR A 238 -14.04 -19.14 -44.71
C THR A 238 -14.24 -18.12 -43.58
N ASN A 239 -15.37 -18.26 -42.90
CA ASN A 239 -15.72 -17.45 -41.75
C ASN A 239 -16.25 -18.35 -40.61
N SER A 240 -15.41 -18.57 -39.60
CA SER A 240 -15.72 -19.40 -38.43
C SER A 240 -16.87 -18.86 -37.56
N PHE A 241 -17.13 -17.54 -37.56
CA PHE A 241 -18.21 -16.94 -36.75
C PHE A 241 -19.59 -17.22 -37.33
N THR A 242 -19.68 -17.39 -38.65
CA THR A 242 -20.92 -17.71 -39.37
C THR A 242 -20.97 -19.15 -39.87
N ASN A 243 -19.88 -19.90 -39.70
CA ASN A 243 -19.68 -21.26 -40.24
C ASN A 243 -19.94 -21.31 -41.75
N SER A 244 -19.40 -20.32 -42.48
CA SER A 244 -19.57 -20.14 -43.92
C SER A 244 -18.29 -20.45 -44.70
N THR A 245 -18.45 -21.06 -45.88
CA THR A 245 -17.40 -21.26 -46.89
C THR A 245 -17.54 -20.33 -48.09
N GLU A 246 -18.35 -19.28 -47.94
CA GLU A 246 -18.64 -18.30 -49.00
C GLU A 246 -17.99 -16.94 -48.71
N PHE A 247 -16.93 -16.91 -47.91
CA PHE A 247 -16.18 -15.71 -47.59
C PHE A 247 -14.99 -15.59 -48.58
N TYR A 248 -15.29 -15.58 -49.88
CA TYR A 248 -14.29 -15.77 -50.94
C TYR A 248 -13.09 -14.81 -50.87
N ASN A 249 -11.88 -15.36 -51.06
CA ASN A 249 -10.61 -14.63 -51.07
C ASN A 249 -10.38 -13.80 -49.79
N CYS A 250 -10.87 -14.31 -48.65
CA CYS A 250 -10.73 -13.73 -47.32
C CYS A 250 -10.95 -14.81 -46.25
N ASP A 251 -10.32 -14.71 -45.09
CA ASP A 251 -10.54 -15.62 -43.97
C ASP A 251 -10.79 -14.81 -42.71
N LEU A 252 -11.91 -15.10 -42.04
CA LEU A 252 -12.29 -14.52 -40.75
C LEU A 252 -12.55 -15.67 -39.77
N ASP A 253 -11.45 -16.21 -39.27
CA ASP A 253 -11.45 -17.49 -38.58
C ASP A 253 -10.87 -17.42 -37.19
N PHE A 254 -11.26 -18.37 -36.35
CA PHE A 254 -10.65 -18.56 -35.04
C PHE A 254 -10.39 -20.04 -34.75
N TYR A 255 -9.41 -20.28 -33.90
CA TYR A 255 -8.90 -21.59 -33.52
C TYR A 255 -8.74 -21.67 -32.01
N ASN A 256 -9.10 -22.81 -31.42
CA ASN A 256 -8.75 -23.10 -30.03
C ASN A 256 -7.24 -23.37 -29.93
N ILE A 257 -6.58 -22.71 -28.96
CA ILE A 257 -5.14 -22.84 -28.73
C ILE A 257 -4.78 -23.29 -27.32
N GLU A 258 -5.76 -23.67 -26.49
CA GLU A 258 -5.56 -24.16 -25.12
C GLU A 258 -4.43 -25.19 -25.02
N ASN A 259 -4.41 -26.17 -25.93
CA ASN A 259 -3.42 -27.24 -25.94
C ASN A 259 -2.12 -26.91 -26.69
N ASN A 260 -1.96 -25.67 -27.15
CA ASN A 260 -0.82 -25.20 -27.96
C ASN A 260 -0.01 -24.10 -27.26
N ILE A 261 -0.43 -23.66 -26.07
CA ILE A 261 0.25 -22.69 -25.21
C ILE A 261 0.41 -23.28 -23.80
N ASN A 262 1.41 -22.83 -23.06
CA ASN A 262 1.66 -23.25 -21.68
C ASN A 262 1.56 -22.08 -20.72
N ILE A 263 1.14 -22.36 -19.48
CA ILE A 263 1.21 -21.39 -18.37
C ILE A 263 2.65 -20.91 -18.20
N GLY A 264 2.83 -19.59 -18.11
CA GLY A 264 4.11 -18.90 -18.04
C GLY A 264 4.68 -18.47 -19.40
N ASP A 265 4.04 -18.81 -20.52
CA ASP A 265 4.45 -18.32 -21.84
C ASP A 265 4.28 -16.79 -21.89
N THR A 266 5.37 -16.07 -22.19
CA THR A 266 5.35 -14.60 -22.36
C THR A 266 5.23 -14.16 -23.82
N SER A 267 5.30 -15.13 -24.73
CA SER A 267 5.20 -14.95 -26.18
C SER A 267 4.55 -16.16 -26.84
N VAL A 268 3.80 -15.95 -27.92
CA VAL A 268 3.30 -17.02 -28.81
C VAL A 268 3.94 -16.87 -30.17
N GLU A 269 4.51 -17.97 -30.69
CA GLU A 269 5.01 -18.04 -32.06
C GLU A 269 3.89 -18.51 -32.99
N ILE A 270 3.57 -17.70 -33.99
CA ILE A 270 2.69 -18.05 -35.10
C ILE A 270 3.57 -18.32 -36.30
N LYS A 271 3.36 -19.47 -36.93
CA LYS A 271 4.06 -19.85 -38.16
C LYS A 271 3.04 -20.15 -39.26
N LEU A 272 3.17 -19.43 -40.37
CA LEU A 272 2.44 -19.65 -41.60
C LEU A 272 3.40 -20.25 -42.64
N THR A 273 2.93 -21.24 -43.39
CA THR A 273 3.64 -21.76 -44.56
C THR A 273 2.73 -21.80 -45.77
N THR A 274 3.31 -21.66 -46.95
CA THR A 274 2.68 -21.96 -48.25
C THR A 274 3.79 -22.29 -49.24
N GLY A 275 3.48 -23.00 -50.32
CA GLY A 275 4.47 -23.39 -51.34
C GLY A 275 4.81 -24.87 -51.36
N GLN A 276 4.66 -25.47 -52.54
CA GLN A 276 5.19 -26.79 -52.87
C GLN A 276 5.76 -26.80 -54.28
N THR A 277 6.95 -27.41 -54.45
CA THR A 277 7.54 -27.60 -55.78
C THR A 277 7.09 -28.92 -56.39
N ILE A 278 6.42 -28.86 -57.53
CA ILE A 278 5.99 -30.02 -58.32
C ILE A 278 6.54 -29.89 -59.73
N GLY A 279 7.39 -30.83 -60.15
CA GLY A 279 7.95 -30.84 -61.50
C GLY A 279 8.81 -29.61 -61.85
N GLY A 280 9.42 -28.96 -60.84
CA GLY A 280 10.23 -27.74 -61.02
C GLY A 280 9.43 -26.44 -61.07
N THR A 281 8.10 -26.52 -60.91
CA THR A 281 7.22 -25.35 -60.75
C THR A 281 6.80 -25.24 -59.29
N ILE A 282 6.87 -24.04 -58.74
CA ILE A 282 6.33 -23.75 -57.40
C ILE A 282 4.87 -23.33 -57.50
N PHE A 283 4.02 -24.02 -56.74
CA PHE A 283 2.63 -23.69 -56.49
C PHE A 283 2.53 -23.22 -55.05
N ALA A 284 1.96 -22.05 -54.82
CA ALA A 284 1.79 -21.47 -53.51
C ALA A 284 0.55 -20.58 -53.57
N ASP A 285 -0.10 -20.45 -52.43
CA ASP A 285 -1.15 -19.47 -52.22
C ASP A 285 -0.57 -18.07 -51.99
N LEU A 286 -1.38 -17.03 -52.19
CA LEU A 286 -1.11 -15.67 -51.75
C LEU A 286 -1.98 -15.42 -50.52
N ILE A 287 -1.35 -15.23 -49.35
CA ILE A 287 -2.07 -14.95 -48.11
C ILE A 287 -1.53 -13.63 -47.55
N ILE A 288 -2.44 -12.71 -47.26
CA ILE A 288 -2.14 -11.40 -46.70
C ILE A 288 -2.77 -11.32 -45.31
N LEU A 289 -1.97 -11.53 -44.28
CA LEU A 289 -2.42 -11.44 -42.89
C LEU A 289 -2.55 -9.97 -42.46
N ASN A 290 -3.72 -9.59 -41.96
CA ASN A 290 -4.00 -8.22 -41.53
C ASN A 290 -3.99 -8.07 -40.02
N ASN A 291 -4.66 -8.94 -39.29
CA ASN A 291 -4.69 -8.87 -37.84
C ASN A 291 -4.84 -10.24 -37.20
N VAL A 292 -4.44 -10.28 -35.93
CA VAL A 292 -4.52 -11.45 -35.07
C VAL A 292 -5.11 -11.01 -33.74
N ILE A 293 -6.08 -11.76 -33.21
CA ILE A 293 -6.69 -11.46 -31.91
C ILE A 293 -6.64 -12.69 -31.01
N THR A 294 -6.08 -12.55 -29.81
CA THR A 294 -6.01 -13.65 -28.84
C THR A 294 -6.96 -13.41 -27.69
N VAL A 295 -7.56 -14.47 -27.18
CA VAL A 295 -8.24 -14.50 -25.88
C VAL A 295 -7.48 -15.50 -25.03
N LEU A 296 -6.89 -15.03 -23.94
CA LEU A 296 -6.10 -15.82 -23.00
C LEU A 296 -6.73 -15.68 -21.62
N ASN A 297 -6.87 -16.77 -20.89
CA ASN A 297 -7.48 -16.74 -19.56
C ASN A 297 -6.46 -16.18 -18.56
N SER A 298 -6.87 -15.21 -17.76
CA SER A 298 -5.98 -14.52 -16.81
C SER A 298 -6.58 -14.62 -15.41
N GLN A 299 -6.23 -15.68 -14.68
CA GLN A 299 -6.56 -15.87 -13.27
C GLN A 299 -5.38 -15.40 -12.40
N LEU A 300 -5.51 -14.25 -11.75
CA LEU A 300 -4.57 -13.66 -10.81
C LEU A 300 -5.33 -12.98 -9.66
N PRO A 301 -4.78 -13.02 -8.44
CA PRO A 301 -5.25 -12.16 -7.36
C PRO A 301 -4.93 -10.67 -7.63
N ASP A 302 -5.47 -9.79 -6.78
CA ASP A 302 -5.17 -8.35 -6.77
C ASP A 302 -5.24 -7.85 -5.32
N ALA A 303 -4.09 -7.91 -4.63
CA ALA A 303 -3.94 -7.60 -3.24
C ALA A 303 -3.90 -6.09 -3.02
N THR A 304 -4.80 -5.59 -2.18
CA THR A 304 -4.74 -4.22 -1.68
C THR A 304 -4.80 -4.22 -0.17
N VAL A 305 -4.24 -3.20 0.48
CA VAL A 305 -4.21 -3.10 1.93
C VAL A 305 -4.73 -1.75 2.41
N GLN A 306 -5.48 -1.79 3.51
CA GLN A 306 -6.01 -0.62 4.20
C GLN A 306 -5.58 -0.65 5.67
N ILE A 307 -5.20 0.51 6.20
CA ILE A 307 -5.03 0.70 7.65
C ILE A 307 -6.39 1.11 8.22
N ASP A 308 -6.89 0.33 9.17
CA ASP A 308 -8.20 0.55 9.79
C ASP A 308 -8.11 1.42 11.05
N ASN A 309 -7.11 1.14 11.89
CA ASN A 309 -6.88 1.86 13.15
C ASN A 309 -5.41 1.76 13.59
N ILE A 310 -4.95 2.75 14.35
CA ILE A 310 -3.62 2.77 14.94
C ILE A 310 -3.74 3.23 16.40
N GLU A 311 -3.46 2.33 17.32
CA GLU A 311 -3.35 2.65 18.75
C GLU A 311 -1.91 3.05 19.10
N LYS A 312 -1.78 4.16 19.82
CA LYS A 312 -0.50 4.71 20.28
C LYS A 312 -0.46 4.68 21.79
N PHE A 313 0.67 4.27 22.35
CA PHE A 313 0.85 4.25 23.80
C PHE A 313 1.64 5.47 24.28
N CYS A 314 1.18 6.07 25.38
CA CYS A 314 1.79 7.25 25.99
C CYS A 314 3.25 6.99 26.40
N ALA A 315 4.16 7.89 26.04
CA ALA A 315 5.59 7.78 26.29
C ALA A 315 6.22 6.45 25.81
N SER A 316 5.62 5.81 24.80
CA SER A 316 6.08 4.54 24.26
C SER A 316 6.41 4.67 22.77
N ARG A 317 7.26 3.76 22.30
CA ARG A 317 7.54 3.57 20.88
C ARG A 317 6.78 2.39 20.29
N ASP A 318 5.91 1.75 21.06
CA ASP A 318 5.05 0.70 20.59
C ASP A 318 3.81 1.28 19.88
N LEU A 319 3.36 0.59 18.84
CA LEU A 319 2.14 0.86 18.10
C LEU A 319 1.38 -0.44 17.84
N GLU A 320 0.07 -0.44 18.04
CA GLU A 320 -0.79 -1.52 17.57
C GLU A 320 -1.52 -1.04 16.30
N ILE A 321 -1.38 -1.79 15.21
CA ILE A 321 -1.93 -1.44 13.90
C ILE A 321 -2.96 -2.49 13.52
N ASP A 322 -4.19 -2.05 13.31
CA ASP A 322 -5.27 -2.86 12.70
C ASP A 322 -5.31 -2.57 11.20
N TYR A 323 -5.34 -3.62 10.39
CA TYR A 323 -5.34 -3.51 8.94
C TYR A 323 -6.17 -4.61 8.28
N THR A 324 -6.62 -4.33 7.06
CA THR A 324 -7.36 -5.29 6.23
C THR A 324 -6.71 -5.43 4.86
N VAL A 325 -6.47 -6.68 4.46
CA VAL A 325 -6.05 -7.04 3.11
C VAL A 325 -7.28 -7.45 2.29
N TYR A 326 -7.37 -6.99 1.05
CA TYR A 326 -8.48 -7.26 0.13
C TYR A 326 -7.99 -7.93 -1.14
N ASN A 327 -8.88 -8.70 -1.76
CA ASN A 327 -8.70 -9.31 -3.07
C ASN A 327 -9.88 -8.94 -3.99
N ASN A 328 -10.17 -7.63 -4.10
CA ASN A 328 -11.46 -7.14 -4.60
C ASN A 328 -11.59 -7.13 -6.13
N ASN A 329 -10.57 -6.65 -6.84
CA ASN A 329 -10.59 -6.54 -8.30
C ASN A 329 -9.79 -7.68 -8.93
N ALA A 330 -9.98 -8.88 -8.38
CA ALA A 330 -9.19 -10.07 -8.63
C ALA A 330 -9.92 -11.10 -9.48
N THR A 331 -9.15 -12.02 -10.06
CA THR A 331 -9.63 -13.08 -10.93
C THR A 331 -9.22 -14.48 -10.44
N ASP A 332 -8.40 -14.55 -9.38
CA ASP A 332 -8.07 -15.74 -8.59
C ASP A 332 -8.04 -15.42 -7.09
N ILE A 333 -7.93 -16.46 -6.27
CA ILE A 333 -7.73 -16.41 -4.83
C ILE A 333 -6.35 -15.82 -4.52
N LEU A 334 -6.27 -14.88 -3.56
CA LEU A 334 -4.99 -14.48 -2.99
C LEU A 334 -4.54 -15.54 -1.98
N PRO A 335 -3.37 -16.19 -2.17
CA PRO A 335 -2.99 -17.33 -1.34
C PRO A 335 -2.70 -16.93 0.11
N ALA A 336 -2.90 -17.86 1.03
CA ALA A 336 -2.41 -17.75 2.40
C ALA A 336 -0.88 -17.59 2.42
N ASN A 337 -0.37 -16.94 3.47
CA ASN A 337 1.04 -16.58 3.63
C ASN A 337 1.53 -15.55 2.61
N THR A 338 0.64 -14.75 2.02
CA THR A 338 1.02 -13.55 1.25
C THR A 338 1.68 -12.57 2.23
N PRO A 339 2.93 -12.15 2.01
CA PRO A 339 3.70 -11.40 2.99
C PRO A 339 3.22 -9.97 3.11
N ILE A 340 3.40 -9.37 4.28
CA ILE A 340 3.01 -7.98 4.57
C ILE A 340 4.19 -7.31 5.26
N ALA A 341 4.69 -6.21 4.71
CA ALA A 341 5.80 -5.47 5.25
C ALA A 341 5.34 -4.11 5.81
N PHE A 342 5.91 -3.74 6.95
CA PHE A 342 5.67 -2.47 7.62
C PHE A 342 6.97 -1.68 7.62
N TYR A 343 6.93 -0.46 7.09
CA TYR A 343 8.06 0.46 7.05
C TYR A 343 7.74 1.75 7.77
N ALA A 344 8.71 2.28 8.51
CA ALA A 344 8.71 3.68 8.93
C ALA A 344 9.66 4.45 8.00
N ASP A 345 9.10 5.40 7.26
CA ASP A 345 9.70 6.01 6.08
C ASP A 345 10.18 4.93 5.11
N SER A 346 11.49 4.67 5.02
CA SER A 346 12.07 3.62 4.18
C SER A 346 12.71 2.47 4.98
N GLN A 347 12.61 2.47 6.30
CA GLN A 347 13.20 1.46 7.16
C GLN A 347 12.17 0.37 7.48
N LEU A 348 12.47 -0.89 7.16
CA LEU A 348 11.65 -2.02 7.57
C LEU A 348 11.63 -2.14 9.10
N ILE A 349 10.44 -2.16 9.68
CA ILE A 349 10.23 -2.22 11.14
C ILE A 349 9.55 -3.51 11.59
N ALA A 350 8.71 -4.13 10.74
CA ALA A 350 8.05 -5.40 11.05
C ALA A 350 7.57 -6.10 9.77
N GLN A 351 7.22 -7.38 9.91
CA GLN A 351 6.59 -8.18 8.87
C GLN A 351 5.46 -9.04 9.46
N SER A 352 4.47 -9.35 8.63
CA SER A 352 3.37 -10.27 8.88
C SER A 352 3.08 -11.05 7.58
N GLN A 353 2.02 -11.83 7.57
CA GLN A 353 1.51 -12.50 6.38
C GLN A 353 0.01 -12.80 6.55
N THR A 354 -0.71 -12.98 5.44
CA THR A 354 -2.08 -13.51 5.47
C THR A 354 -2.11 -14.93 6.07
N MET A 355 -3.18 -15.27 6.76
CA MET A 355 -3.33 -16.57 7.42
C MET A 355 -4.15 -17.56 6.59
N ASN A 356 -5.11 -17.04 5.81
CA ASN A 356 -5.97 -17.84 4.95
C ASN A 356 -5.91 -17.35 3.50
N ASP A 357 -6.36 -18.23 2.61
CA ASP A 357 -6.67 -17.88 1.23
C ASP A 357 -7.82 -16.85 1.22
N ILE A 358 -7.60 -15.71 0.57
CA ILE A 358 -8.62 -14.66 0.43
C ILE A 358 -9.33 -14.86 -0.91
N PRO A 359 -10.63 -15.24 -0.91
CA PRO A 359 -11.37 -15.48 -2.15
C PRO A 359 -11.51 -14.19 -2.98
N ILE A 360 -11.87 -14.33 -4.26
CA ILE A 360 -12.21 -13.19 -5.13
C ILE A 360 -13.32 -12.36 -4.47
N GLY A 361 -13.12 -11.04 -4.38
CA GLY A 361 -14.03 -10.12 -3.68
C GLY A 361 -13.97 -10.21 -2.15
N GLY A 362 -13.04 -11.00 -1.61
CA GLY A 362 -12.87 -11.25 -0.18
C GLY A 362 -11.89 -10.30 0.50
N SER A 363 -11.79 -10.44 1.82
CA SER A 363 -10.83 -9.71 2.65
C SER A 363 -10.43 -10.49 3.91
N GLU A 364 -9.27 -10.18 4.47
CA GLU A 364 -8.79 -10.67 5.77
C GLU A 364 -8.30 -9.50 6.62
N SER A 365 -8.86 -9.36 7.83
CA SER A 365 -8.43 -8.35 8.81
C SER A 365 -7.52 -8.97 9.87
N SER A 366 -6.49 -8.23 10.28
CA SER A 366 -5.53 -8.65 11.29
C SER A 366 -4.98 -7.45 12.06
N SER A 367 -4.22 -7.71 13.13
CA SER A 367 -3.53 -6.69 13.90
C SER A 367 -2.08 -7.08 14.19
N ILE A 368 -1.21 -6.09 14.39
CA ILE A 368 0.20 -6.28 14.77
C ILE A 368 0.66 -5.24 15.77
N LEU A 369 1.37 -5.69 16.82
CA LEU A 369 2.09 -4.83 17.76
C LEU A 369 3.54 -4.68 17.29
N ILE A 370 3.97 -3.45 17.03
CA ILE A 370 5.32 -3.13 16.53
C ILE A 370 6.02 -2.13 17.45
N THR A 371 7.33 -2.26 17.60
CA THR A 371 8.17 -1.31 18.36
C THR A 371 9.01 -0.49 17.39
N ILE A 372 8.84 0.83 17.39
CA ILE A 372 9.60 1.73 16.51
C ILE A 372 11.04 1.88 17.03
N PRO A 373 12.08 1.63 16.22
CA PRO A 373 13.48 1.78 16.63
C PRO A 373 13.84 3.20 17.09
N ASP A 374 14.68 3.34 18.13
CA ASP A 374 15.14 4.64 18.66
C ASP A 374 15.92 5.50 17.65
N SER A 375 16.42 4.88 16.57
CA SER A 375 17.10 5.59 15.48
C SER A 375 16.17 6.47 14.65
N LEU A 376 14.87 6.23 14.70
CA LEU A 376 13.88 6.96 13.92
C LEU A 376 13.29 8.13 14.72
N PRO A 377 12.96 9.25 14.05
CA PRO A 377 12.26 10.37 14.67
C PRO A 377 10.90 9.95 15.25
N LEU A 378 10.32 10.80 16.11
CA LEU A 378 8.98 10.57 16.66
C LEU A 378 7.88 10.76 15.62
N ASN A 379 8.17 11.49 14.54
CA ASN A 379 7.29 11.70 13.42
C ASN A 379 7.86 11.03 12.16
N PHE A 380 7.07 10.18 11.50
CA PHE A 380 7.47 9.41 10.33
C PHE A 380 6.24 9.02 9.49
N ILE A 381 6.45 8.56 8.26
CA ILE A 381 5.38 7.98 7.43
C ILE A 381 5.38 6.46 7.65
N LEU A 382 4.27 5.91 8.16
CA LEU A 382 4.06 4.47 8.18
C LEU A 382 3.60 4.03 6.81
N ASN A 383 4.35 3.13 6.17
CA ASN A 383 3.94 2.45 4.94
C ASN A 383 3.62 0.98 5.27
N VAL A 384 2.47 0.52 4.81
CA VAL A 384 2.07 -0.89 4.88
C VAL A 384 1.93 -1.39 3.45
N MET A 385 2.61 -2.49 3.14
CA MET A 385 2.68 -3.07 1.80
C MET A 385 2.29 -4.55 1.91
N VAL A 386 1.22 -4.95 1.22
CA VAL A 386 0.88 -6.38 1.03
C VAL A 386 1.65 -6.90 -0.18
N ASP A 387 1.92 -8.21 -0.19
CA ASP A 387 2.84 -8.84 -1.13
C ASP A 387 4.20 -8.13 -1.17
N ASP A 388 4.81 -7.94 0.01
CA ASP A 388 6.17 -7.43 0.12
C ASP A 388 6.99 -8.33 1.06
N ASP A 389 8.04 -8.94 0.53
CA ASP A 389 8.96 -9.83 1.27
C ASP A 389 9.87 -9.11 2.30
N GLY A 390 9.69 -7.81 2.49
CA GLY A 390 10.51 -6.94 3.34
C GLY A 390 11.66 -6.27 2.59
N SER A 391 11.78 -6.51 1.28
CA SER A 391 12.77 -5.89 0.39
C SER A 391 12.12 -5.09 -0.74
N SER A 392 10.83 -4.76 -0.62
CA SER A 392 10.03 -4.11 -1.67
C SER A 392 9.90 -4.93 -2.95
N ASN A 393 9.91 -6.26 -2.82
CA ASN A 393 9.64 -7.18 -3.92
C ASN A 393 8.35 -7.97 -3.64
N GLY A 394 7.46 -7.99 -4.63
CA GLY A 394 6.30 -8.89 -4.66
C GLY A 394 6.68 -10.32 -4.99
N ILE A 395 5.93 -11.27 -4.43
CA ILE A 395 6.11 -12.71 -4.65
C ILE A 395 4.88 -13.37 -5.26
N VAL A 396 3.70 -12.78 -5.11
CA VAL A 396 2.46 -13.21 -5.74
C VAL A 396 2.30 -12.38 -7.01
N LEU A 397 2.09 -13.04 -8.15
CA LEU A 397 1.79 -12.30 -9.38
C LEU A 397 0.35 -11.80 -9.30
N GLU A 398 0.15 -10.52 -9.57
CA GLU A 398 -1.14 -9.85 -9.40
C GLU A 398 -1.58 -9.10 -10.68
N LEU A 399 -2.86 -8.77 -10.76
CA LEU A 399 -3.39 -7.99 -11.89
C LEU A 399 -2.84 -6.56 -11.93
N ASN A 400 -2.55 -5.99 -10.76
CA ASN A 400 -1.99 -4.65 -10.63
C ASN A 400 -0.96 -4.56 -9.50
N GLU A 401 0.29 -4.84 -9.83
CA GLU A 401 1.48 -4.74 -8.94
C GLU A 401 1.77 -3.34 -8.34
N THR A 402 0.90 -2.34 -8.56
CA THR A 402 1.11 -0.95 -8.14
C THR A 402 0.09 -0.43 -7.13
N ASN A 403 -0.88 -1.24 -6.71
CA ASN A 403 -1.92 -0.85 -5.73
C ASN A 403 -1.74 -1.53 -4.35
N ASN A 404 -0.63 -2.25 -4.15
CA ASN A 404 -0.32 -3.07 -2.98
C ASN A 404 0.06 -2.29 -1.71
N ASN A 405 0.05 -0.96 -1.73
CA ASN A 405 0.55 -0.15 -0.63
C ASN A 405 -0.43 0.93 -0.14
N THR A 406 -0.36 1.21 1.14
CA THR A 406 -1.03 2.33 1.79
C THR A 406 -0.09 3.01 2.78
N ASN A 407 -0.35 4.28 3.08
CA ASN A 407 0.49 5.02 4.02
C ASN A 407 -0.29 6.04 4.84
N THR A 408 0.29 6.40 5.98
CA THR A 408 -0.24 7.45 6.85
C THR A 408 0.88 8.08 7.69
N ALA A 409 0.71 9.34 8.07
CA ALA A 409 1.67 10.03 8.92
C ALA A 409 1.44 9.67 10.39
N ILE A 410 2.52 9.30 11.09
CA ILE A 410 2.53 8.98 12.51
C ILE A 410 3.32 10.04 13.26
N GLU A 411 2.78 10.42 14.42
CA GLU A 411 3.47 11.17 15.45
C GLU A 411 3.28 10.39 16.76
N LEU A 412 4.40 9.86 17.29
CA LEU A 412 4.47 9.17 18.57
C LEU A 412 4.33 10.17 19.72
N ILE A 413 3.75 9.72 20.83
CA ILE A 413 3.60 10.54 22.03
C ILE A 413 4.96 10.59 22.75
N PRO A 414 5.66 11.75 22.79
CA PRO A 414 6.96 11.84 23.44
C PRO A 414 6.85 11.61 24.95
N PHE A 415 8.00 11.34 25.58
CA PHE A 415 8.09 11.40 27.03
C PHE A 415 7.76 12.82 27.52
N PRO A 416 6.83 13.00 28.48
CA PRO A 416 6.43 14.32 28.97
C PRO A 416 7.60 15.11 29.57
N GLU A 417 7.62 16.42 29.37
CA GLU A 417 8.60 17.29 30.01
C GLU A 417 8.34 17.38 31.52
N ILE A 418 9.42 17.28 32.31
CA ILE A 418 9.33 17.38 33.78
C ILE A 418 9.29 18.87 34.17
N GLN A 419 8.18 19.30 34.76
CA GLN A 419 7.97 20.68 35.19
C GLN A 419 8.47 20.89 36.64
N PRO A 420 9.47 21.75 36.89
CA PRO A 420 9.92 22.02 38.23
C PRO A 420 8.91 22.92 38.97
N LEU A 421 8.57 22.54 40.20
CA LEU A 421 7.83 23.35 41.16
C LEU A 421 8.77 23.87 42.25
N ASP A 422 8.33 24.91 42.95
CA ASP A 422 9.07 25.42 44.11
C ASP A 422 9.22 24.32 45.18
N PRO A 423 10.33 24.29 45.94
CA PRO A 423 10.51 23.35 47.04
C PRO A 423 9.38 23.41 48.07
N LEU A 424 9.18 22.34 48.83
CA LEU A 424 8.31 22.32 50.00
C LEU A 424 9.19 22.28 51.25
N ILE A 425 9.00 23.25 52.14
CA ILE A 425 9.81 23.40 53.36
C ILE A 425 9.02 22.87 54.55
N GLY A 426 9.57 21.85 55.19
CA GLY A 426 9.04 21.21 56.38
C GLY A 426 9.82 21.63 57.63
N CYS A 427 9.13 21.58 58.76
CA CYS A 427 9.71 21.87 60.07
C CYS A 427 10.44 20.63 60.60
N ASP A 428 11.73 20.74 60.94
CA ASP A 428 12.48 19.62 61.51
C ASP A 428 11.81 19.14 62.80
N ILE A 429 11.47 17.84 62.85
CA ILE A 429 10.98 17.13 64.03
C ILE A 429 12.04 16.20 64.63
N GLY A 430 13.27 16.28 64.13
CA GLY A 430 14.45 15.57 64.60
C GLY A 430 15.20 14.88 63.45
N PHE A 431 16.53 14.89 63.52
CA PHE A 431 17.42 14.23 62.56
C PHE A 431 17.23 14.67 61.09
N ASN A 432 16.82 15.91 60.86
CA ASN A 432 16.46 16.44 59.54
C ASN A 432 15.30 15.66 58.91
N THR A 433 14.26 15.38 59.69
CA THR A 433 13.01 14.81 59.18
C THR A 433 11.86 15.76 59.43
N ALA A 434 10.89 15.79 58.54
CA ALA A 434 9.67 16.59 58.68
C ALA A 434 8.47 15.83 58.10
N ILE A 435 7.29 16.26 58.52
CA ILE A 435 6.01 15.81 57.94
C ILE A 435 5.56 16.87 56.95
N PHE A 436 5.23 16.42 55.74
CA PHE A 436 4.85 17.24 54.59
C PHE A 436 3.43 16.90 54.14
N ASP A 437 2.66 17.93 53.80
CA ASP A 437 1.44 17.80 53.01
C ASP A 437 1.81 18.12 51.56
N LEU A 438 1.98 17.06 50.75
CA LEU A 438 2.35 17.15 49.35
C LEU A 438 1.22 17.73 48.49
N THR A 439 -0.04 17.59 48.94
CA THR A 439 -1.24 18.04 48.20
C THR A 439 -1.33 19.55 48.07
N ILE A 440 -0.58 20.30 48.90
CA ILE A 440 -0.44 21.76 48.77
C ILE A 440 0.11 22.14 47.39
N LYS A 441 0.92 21.29 46.75
CA LYS A 441 1.47 21.57 45.41
C LYS A 441 0.46 21.47 44.28
N GLU A 442 -0.73 20.92 44.53
CA GLU A 442 -1.79 20.81 43.53
C GLU A 442 -2.26 22.17 43.03
N GLU A 443 -2.17 23.23 43.85
CA GLU A 443 -2.52 24.60 43.46
C GLU A 443 -1.56 25.21 42.42
N ASN A 444 -0.38 24.60 42.23
CA ASN A 444 0.65 25.05 41.31
C ASN A 444 0.68 24.25 40.01
N LEU A 445 -0.20 23.26 39.85
CA LEU A 445 -0.30 22.47 38.63
C LEU A 445 -0.95 23.31 37.52
N SER A 446 -0.48 23.12 36.30
CA SER A 446 -0.96 23.86 35.12
C SER A 446 -2.32 23.34 34.59
N VAL A 447 -2.83 22.24 35.17
CA VAL A 447 -4.04 21.54 34.72
C VAL A 447 -5.28 22.07 35.44
N GLU A 448 -6.28 22.57 34.70
CA GLU A 448 -7.48 23.21 35.26
C GLU A 448 -8.43 22.25 36.02
N SER A 449 -8.32 20.93 35.78
CA SER A 449 -9.09 19.88 36.46
C SER A 449 -8.35 18.54 36.39
N PRO A 450 -7.32 18.33 37.22
CA PRO A 450 -6.55 17.10 37.20
C PRO A 450 -7.42 15.91 37.61
N ASN A 451 -7.45 14.87 36.78
CA ASN A 451 -7.96 13.55 37.16
C ASN A 451 -6.77 12.73 37.67
N ASP A 452 -6.97 11.97 38.74
CA ASP A 452 -6.01 10.98 39.27
C ASP A 452 -4.56 11.48 39.42
N ILE A 453 -4.32 12.26 40.48
CA ILE A 453 -2.98 12.71 40.88
C ILE A 453 -2.29 11.62 41.70
N ASN A 454 -1.09 11.23 41.28
CA ASN A 454 -0.25 10.28 41.99
C ASN A 454 1.12 10.87 42.30
N TYR A 455 1.71 10.47 43.43
CA TYR A 455 2.99 10.98 43.92
C TYR A 455 4.01 9.84 44.02
N PHE A 456 5.26 10.10 43.65
CA PHE A 456 6.33 9.10 43.62
C PHE A 456 7.64 9.70 44.15
N THR A 457 8.49 8.85 44.72
CA THR A 457 9.83 9.23 45.19
C THR A 457 10.92 9.05 44.12
N SER A 458 10.58 8.46 42.98
CA SER A 458 11.50 8.24 41.85
C SER A 458 10.81 8.42 40.51
N LEU A 459 11.59 8.82 39.49
CA LEU A 459 11.09 8.91 38.11
C LEU A 459 10.76 7.54 37.52
N GLU A 460 11.49 6.49 37.92
CA GLU A 460 11.28 5.12 37.48
C GLU A 460 9.92 4.58 37.94
N ASP A 461 9.60 4.78 39.22
CA ASP A 461 8.30 4.40 39.79
C ASP A 461 7.15 5.16 39.14
N LEU A 462 7.33 6.45 38.84
CA LEU A 462 6.36 7.26 38.11
C LEU A 462 6.10 6.71 36.71
N GLN A 463 7.16 6.38 35.97
CA GLN A 463 7.07 5.85 34.60
C GLN A 463 6.35 4.50 34.58
N ALA A 464 6.70 3.60 35.50
CA ALA A 464 6.07 2.29 35.65
C ALA A 464 4.67 2.36 36.30
N ASN A 465 4.25 3.53 36.79
CA ASN A 465 3.07 3.71 37.63
C ASN A 465 3.00 2.74 38.81
N SER A 466 4.15 2.52 39.46
CA SER A 466 4.31 1.57 40.57
C SER A 466 4.73 2.30 41.84
N ASN A 467 4.43 1.73 43.01
CA ASN A 467 4.89 2.26 44.30
C ASN A 467 4.48 3.72 44.60
N ALA A 468 3.28 4.13 44.19
CA ALA A 468 2.74 5.45 44.52
C ALA A 468 2.67 5.69 46.04
N ILE A 469 2.95 6.92 46.47
CA ILE A 469 2.83 7.37 47.85
C ILE A 469 1.36 7.36 48.24
N LEU A 470 1.02 6.55 49.25
CA LEU A 470 -0.37 6.27 49.63
C LEU A 470 -1.02 7.35 50.51
N ILE A 471 -0.22 8.15 51.21
CA ILE A 471 -0.70 9.18 52.16
C ILE A 471 0.05 10.51 51.87
N PRO A 472 -0.31 11.20 50.77
CA PRO A 472 0.40 12.40 50.34
C PRO A 472 0.18 13.61 51.25
N ASP A 473 -0.90 13.67 52.02
CA ASP A 473 -1.21 14.76 52.97
C ASP A 473 -0.45 14.66 54.30
N ASN A 474 0.27 13.56 54.53
CA ASN A 474 1.02 13.29 55.75
C ASN A 474 2.27 12.44 55.46
N TYR A 475 3.07 12.88 54.49
CA TYR A 475 4.29 12.20 54.05
C TYR A 475 5.49 12.58 54.91
N GLN A 476 6.28 11.61 55.36
CA GLN A 476 7.54 11.85 56.04
C GLN A 476 8.72 11.50 55.12
N ASN A 477 9.69 12.41 55.02
CA ASN A 477 10.88 12.18 54.21
C ASN A 477 11.77 11.07 54.82
N ASN A 478 12.41 10.29 53.95
CA ASN A 478 13.34 9.22 54.30
C ASN A 478 14.80 9.66 54.17
N THR A 479 15.06 10.60 53.27
CA THR A 479 16.40 11.13 52.99
C THR A 479 16.36 12.63 52.80
N LEU A 480 17.53 13.28 52.75
CA LEU A 480 17.66 14.68 52.37
C LEU A 480 18.90 14.90 51.51
N PRO A 481 18.79 15.65 50.39
CA PRO A 481 17.54 16.11 49.78
C PRO A 481 16.70 14.94 49.23
N GLU A 482 15.37 15.07 49.23
CA GLU A 482 14.44 14.10 48.64
C GLU A 482 13.56 14.79 47.59
N PHE A 483 13.44 14.18 46.41
CA PHE A 483 12.61 14.68 45.32
C PHE A 483 11.29 13.93 45.28
N ILE A 484 10.21 14.68 45.11
CA ILE A 484 8.87 14.14 44.89
C ILE A 484 8.46 14.45 43.46
N TYR A 485 8.00 13.42 42.76
CA TYR A 485 7.46 13.51 41.42
C TYR A 485 5.94 13.38 41.47
N ILE A 486 5.22 14.26 40.78
CA ILE A 486 3.77 14.22 40.64
C ILE A 486 3.46 13.76 39.22
N ARG A 487 2.58 12.76 39.09
CA ARG A 487 1.99 12.32 37.82
C ARG A 487 0.53 12.74 37.80
N VAL A 488 0.14 13.46 36.74
CA VAL A 488 -1.23 13.91 36.53
C VAL A 488 -1.74 13.31 35.23
N GLU A 489 -2.75 12.44 35.28
CA GLU A 489 -3.32 11.85 34.08
C GLU A 489 -4.08 12.90 33.25
N THR A 490 -3.95 12.81 31.92
CA THR A 490 -4.62 13.66 30.93
C THR A 490 -5.37 12.78 29.93
N ASP A 491 -6.19 13.38 29.05
CA ASP A 491 -6.94 12.63 28.05
C ASP A 491 -6.04 11.85 27.05
N LEU A 492 -4.78 12.26 26.89
CA LEU A 492 -3.85 11.70 25.89
C LEU A 492 -2.66 10.94 26.52
N CYS A 493 -2.18 11.37 27.69
CA CYS A 493 -0.97 10.86 28.35
C CYS A 493 -0.97 11.33 29.82
N TYR A 494 0.17 11.76 30.37
CA TYR A 494 0.25 12.38 31.68
C TYR A 494 1.23 13.56 31.69
N GLU A 495 1.07 14.47 32.66
CA GLU A 495 2.05 15.52 32.96
C GLU A 495 2.91 15.12 34.17
N ILE A 496 4.16 15.58 34.19
CA ILE A 496 5.12 15.28 35.25
C ILE A 496 5.56 16.58 35.90
N TYR A 497 5.47 16.63 37.23
CA TYR A 497 6.01 17.72 38.03
C TYR A 497 7.04 17.18 39.02
N VAL A 498 8.00 18.02 39.42
CA VAL A 498 8.99 17.65 40.43
C VAL A 498 9.23 18.80 41.41
N PHE A 499 9.37 18.47 42.69
CA PHE A 499 9.82 19.41 43.71
C PHE A 499 10.73 18.73 44.73
N GLU A 500 11.55 19.55 45.39
CA GLU A 500 12.45 19.12 46.46
C GLU A 500 11.76 19.30 47.83
N LEU A 501 11.93 18.32 48.71
CA LEU A 501 11.62 18.43 50.12
C LEU A 501 12.84 19.00 50.85
N LEU A 502 12.64 20.12 51.52
CA LEU A 502 13.64 20.77 52.36
C LEU A 502 13.19 20.72 53.82
N VAL A 503 14.12 20.52 54.73
CA VAL A 503 13.85 20.57 56.17
C VAL A 503 14.58 21.75 56.76
N ASP A 504 13.83 22.65 57.39
CA ASP A 504 14.35 23.79 58.13
C ASP A 504 14.28 23.52 59.63
N ASN A 505 15.36 23.87 60.32
CA ASN A 505 15.42 23.81 61.78
C ASN A 505 14.41 24.79 62.36
N CYS A 506 13.32 24.30 62.97
CA CYS A 506 12.31 25.14 63.61
C CYS A 506 12.75 25.64 65.00
N PRO A 507 12.23 26.79 65.47
CA PRO A 507 12.57 27.28 66.80
C PRO A 507 12.10 26.28 67.88
N PRO A 508 12.94 25.95 68.87
CA PRO A 508 12.58 25.01 69.90
C PRO A 508 11.54 25.61 70.85
N TYR A 509 10.65 24.77 71.39
CA TYR A 509 9.69 25.19 72.40
C TYR A 509 10.32 25.12 73.80
N VAL A 510 10.55 26.29 74.40
CA VAL A 510 11.13 26.41 75.74
C VAL A 510 10.02 26.41 76.80
N PRO A 511 9.91 25.37 77.64
CA PRO A 511 8.89 25.34 78.68
C PRO A 511 9.15 26.40 79.76
N GLN A 512 8.09 26.89 80.41
CA GLN A 512 8.20 27.89 81.47
C GLN A 512 8.38 27.27 82.86
N VAL A 513 8.15 25.96 83.01
CA VAL A 513 8.20 25.24 84.28
C VAL A 513 8.80 23.85 84.09
N PHE A 514 9.59 23.38 85.06
CA PHE A 514 9.98 21.96 85.18
C PHE A 514 10.08 21.57 86.66
N THR A 515 9.97 20.27 86.94
CA THR A 515 9.80 19.69 88.28
C THR A 515 10.83 18.60 88.56
N PRO A 516 12.07 18.92 88.99
CA PRO A 516 13.08 17.92 89.32
C PRO A 516 12.77 17.19 90.64
N ASN A 517 11.72 16.37 90.66
CA ASN A 517 11.23 15.62 91.82
C ASN A 517 11.35 14.10 91.66
N ASN A 518 11.86 13.65 90.52
CA ASN A 518 12.12 12.27 90.15
C ASN A 518 10.85 11.41 90.06
N ASP A 519 9.75 12.01 89.59
CA ASP A 519 8.47 11.33 89.29
C ASP A 519 8.38 10.79 87.85
N GLY A 520 9.39 11.09 87.01
CA GLY A 520 9.48 10.72 85.61
C GLY A 520 8.97 11.78 84.64
N TYR A 521 8.36 12.87 85.12
CA TYR A 521 7.76 13.92 84.29
C TYR A 521 8.42 15.28 84.55
N ASN A 522 8.96 15.89 83.49
CA ASN A 522 9.62 17.21 83.54
C ASN A 522 10.74 17.30 84.60
N ASP A 523 11.43 16.18 84.88
CA ASP A 523 12.51 16.10 85.88
C ASP A 523 13.76 16.91 85.53
N TRP A 524 13.84 17.35 84.29
CA TRP A 524 14.90 18.19 83.77
C TRP A 524 14.30 19.21 82.81
N PHE A 525 15.05 20.25 82.51
CA PHE A 525 14.62 21.33 81.64
C PHE A 525 14.59 20.87 80.17
N ASN A 526 13.54 20.11 79.83
CA ASN A 526 13.35 19.48 78.53
C ASN A 526 12.77 20.45 77.51
N ILE A 527 13.66 21.18 76.84
CA ILE A 527 13.33 22.05 75.72
C ILE A 527 13.02 21.18 74.48
N GLN A 528 11.77 21.21 74.01
CA GLN A 528 11.31 20.39 72.88
C GLN A 528 11.92 20.91 71.57
N GLY A 529 12.39 20.01 70.70
CA GLY A 529 13.06 20.36 69.44
C GLY A 529 14.46 20.96 69.63
N LEU A 530 15.07 20.84 70.81
CA LEU A 530 16.43 21.36 71.04
C LEU A 530 17.51 20.30 70.83
N TYR A 531 17.28 19.10 71.36
CA TYR A 531 18.32 18.08 71.56
C TYR A 531 18.53 17.18 70.33
N ASP A 532 17.59 17.23 69.41
CA ASP A 532 17.45 16.46 68.17
C ASP A 532 17.60 17.31 66.90
N ILE A 533 17.35 18.62 66.98
CA ILE A 533 17.49 19.58 65.88
C ILE A 533 18.79 20.40 66.03
N PHE A 534 19.02 20.99 67.20
CA PHE A 534 20.18 21.85 67.45
C PHE A 534 21.23 21.13 68.32
N GLU A 535 21.78 20.02 67.82
CA GLU A 535 22.71 19.17 68.59
C GLU A 535 23.96 19.91 69.11
N ARG A 536 24.34 21.01 68.46
CA ARG A 536 25.48 21.86 68.85
C ARG A 536 25.11 23.05 69.72
N HIS A 537 23.91 23.09 70.30
CA HIS A 537 23.46 24.20 71.14
C HIS A 537 24.30 24.37 72.42
N ARG A 538 24.20 25.57 73.02
CA ARG A 538 24.77 25.91 74.33
C ARG A 538 23.71 26.58 75.19
N LEU A 539 23.39 25.96 76.32
CA LEU A 539 22.42 26.47 77.28
C LEU A 539 23.14 27.06 78.50
N LEU A 540 22.89 28.32 78.81
CA LEU A 540 23.38 29.01 80.00
C LEU A 540 22.21 29.33 80.92
N ILE A 541 22.31 28.98 82.22
CA ILE A 541 21.31 29.32 83.23
C ILE A 541 21.93 30.24 84.27
N TYR A 542 21.20 31.30 84.60
CA TYR A 542 21.55 32.32 85.56
C TYR A 542 20.55 32.36 86.70
N ASN A 543 21.03 32.63 87.91
CA ASN A 543 20.16 32.97 89.03
C ASN A 543 19.63 34.42 88.91
N ARG A 544 18.72 34.80 89.82
CA ARG A 544 18.14 36.17 89.85
C ARG A 544 19.14 37.32 90.08
N TRP A 545 20.37 37.01 90.46
CA TRP A 545 21.44 38.00 90.66
C TRP A 545 22.39 38.08 89.45
N GLY A 546 22.08 37.38 88.35
CA GLY A 546 22.90 37.38 87.13
C GLY A 546 24.15 36.52 87.21
N THR A 547 24.28 35.64 88.21
CA THR A 547 25.41 34.69 88.28
C THR A 547 25.10 33.45 87.44
N LEU A 548 26.03 33.04 86.59
CA LEU A 548 25.96 31.78 85.83
C LEU A 548 26.05 30.59 86.80
N ILE A 549 25.02 29.76 86.82
CA ILE A 549 24.93 28.60 87.72
C ILE A 549 24.95 27.26 86.97
N PHE A 550 24.59 27.26 85.69
CA PHE A 550 24.68 26.07 84.85
C PHE A 550 25.06 26.43 83.42
N GLU A 551 25.86 25.56 82.82
CA GLU A 551 26.19 25.56 81.40
C GLU A 551 26.07 24.14 80.86
N GLY A 552 25.29 23.96 79.81
CA GLY A 552 24.99 22.66 79.23
C GLY A 552 24.89 22.67 77.70
N ASN A 553 24.70 21.48 77.16
CA ASN A 553 24.62 21.14 75.74
C ASN A 553 23.84 19.81 75.59
N ASN A 554 23.97 19.12 74.45
CA ASN A 554 23.25 17.86 74.21
C ASN A 554 23.56 16.75 75.23
N ASP A 555 24.81 16.67 75.68
CA ASP A 555 25.27 15.67 76.65
C ASP A 555 24.98 16.06 78.11
N THR A 556 24.85 17.37 78.36
CA THR A 556 24.73 17.93 79.71
C THR A 556 23.41 18.68 79.85
N LYS A 557 22.36 17.94 80.18
CA LYS A 557 20.99 18.45 80.41
C LYS A 557 20.84 19.02 81.81
N TRP A 558 20.01 20.04 81.97
CA TRP A 558 19.83 20.69 83.28
C TRP A 558 18.70 20.04 84.09
N ASP A 559 19.05 19.34 85.16
CA ASP A 559 18.14 18.67 86.10
C ASP A 559 17.86 19.52 87.36
N GLY A 560 18.11 20.84 87.28
CA GLY A 560 18.02 21.74 88.43
C GLY A 560 19.27 21.78 89.32
N ARG A 561 20.35 21.05 89.00
CA ARG A 561 21.63 21.15 89.72
C ARG A 561 22.58 22.15 89.06
N ALA A 562 23.39 22.83 89.86
CA ALA A 562 24.42 23.72 89.33
C ALA A 562 25.70 22.96 88.94
N ASN A 563 26.34 23.33 87.83
CA ASN A 563 27.68 22.85 87.42
C ASN A 563 28.68 24.00 87.19
N ARG A 564 28.25 25.24 87.48
CA ARG A 564 29.04 26.47 87.47
C ARG A 564 28.83 27.24 88.77
N GLY A 565 29.68 28.24 89.02
CA GLY A 565 29.66 29.05 90.25
C GLY A 565 30.57 28.52 91.36
N LEU A 566 30.87 29.37 92.35
CA LEU A 566 31.91 29.17 93.36
C LEU A 566 31.49 28.27 94.55
N THR A 567 30.18 28.06 94.78
CA THR A 567 29.70 27.51 96.06
C THR A 567 28.66 26.38 95.98
N ASN A 568 28.21 25.92 94.80
CA ASN A 568 27.07 24.98 94.70
C ASN A 568 27.17 23.92 93.59
N GLN A 569 28.37 23.47 93.20
CA GLN A 569 28.52 22.46 92.14
C GLN A 569 27.93 21.09 92.58
N GLY A 570 27.03 20.53 91.77
CA GLY A 570 26.34 19.25 91.98
C GLY A 570 25.10 19.31 92.89
N ILE A 571 24.80 20.46 93.49
CA ILE A 571 23.70 20.62 94.45
C ILE A 571 22.41 21.03 93.72
N LEU A 572 21.28 20.42 94.13
CA LEU A 572 19.95 20.80 93.67
C LEU A 572 19.65 22.23 94.13
N LEU A 573 19.36 23.10 93.18
CA LEU A 573 19.16 24.52 93.44
C LEU A 573 17.77 24.75 94.06
N PRO A 574 17.54 25.83 94.85
CA PRO A 574 16.24 26.11 95.46
C PRO A 574 15.12 26.39 94.44
N VAL A 575 13.86 26.15 94.85
CA VAL A 575 12.66 26.59 94.10
C VAL A 575 12.76 28.08 93.76
N GLY A 576 12.48 28.42 92.51
CA GLY A 576 12.50 29.81 92.08
C GLY A 576 12.61 29.99 90.57
N THR A 577 12.61 31.26 90.17
CA THR A 577 12.78 31.67 88.78
C THR A 577 14.27 31.79 88.45
N TYR A 578 14.66 31.11 87.38
CA TYR A 578 15.98 31.16 86.75
C TYR A 578 15.86 31.78 85.37
N TYR A 579 16.94 32.34 84.87
CA TYR A 579 16.99 32.98 83.56
C TYR A 579 17.90 32.18 82.64
N TYR A 580 17.50 31.97 81.39
CA TYR A 580 18.31 31.24 80.43
C TYR A 580 18.80 32.15 79.31
N VAL A 581 19.97 31.82 78.78
CA VAL A 581 20.46 32.26 77.47
C VAL A 581 20.79 31.00 76.68
N LEU A 582 20.03 30.74 75.63
CA LEU A 582 20.15 29.57 74.78
C LEU A 582 20.71 29.99 73.41
N TYR A 583 21.94 29.55 73.14
CA TYR A 583 22.57 29.69 71.84
C TYR A 583 22.28 28.42 71.04
N LEU A 584 21.45 28.52 70.01
CA LEU A 584 21.17 27.40 69.10
C LEU A 584 22.36 27.06 68.19
N ASN A 585 23.30 28.02 68.05
CA ASN A 585 24.49 27.90 67.20
C ASN A 585 24.15 27.59 65.72
N ASP A 586 23.03 28.14 65.28
CA ASP A 586 22.52 28.13 63.92
C ASP A 586 22.53 29.58 63.38
N GLY A 587 22.94 29.78 62.12
CA GLY A 587 23.07 31.10 61.51
C GLY A 587 21.75 31.86 61.36
N ASN A 588 20.62 31.14 61.34
CA ASN A 588 19.29 31.70 61.16
C ASN A 588 18.68 32.21 62.48
N TYR A 589 19.27 31.88 63.64
CA TYR A 589 18.69 32.15 64.95
C TYR A 589 19.54 33.06 65.83
N LYS A 590 18.90 34.06 66.43
CA LYS A 590 19.49 34.84 67.54
C LYS A 590 19.40 34.04 68.84
N PRO A 591 20.29 34.29 69.83
CA PRO A 591 20.20 33.63 71.13
C PRO A 591 18.82 33.87 71.76
N LEU A 592 18.17 32.80 72.20
CA LEU A 592 16.89 32.86 72.90
C LEU A 592 17.15 33.17 74.37
N THR A 593 16.38 34.10 74.94
CA THR A 593 16.49 34.46 76.35
C THR A 593 15.12 34.46 77.00
N GLY A 594 15.04 33.99 78.23
CA GLY A 594 13.79 33.99 78.97
C GLY A 594 14.00 33.55 80.40
N PHE A 595 12.91 33.13 81.03
CA PHE A 595 12.94 32.57 82.36
C PHE A 595 12.30 31.18 82.38
N VAL A 596 12.68 30.41 83.38
CA VAL A 596 12.07 29.13 83.71
C VAL A 596 11.88 29.07 85.23
N TYR A 597 10.71 28.65 85.67
CA TYR A 597 10.39 28.45 87.07
C TYR A 597 10.63 26.98 87.43
N MET A 598 11.49 26.75 88.43
CA MET A 598 11.76 25.41 88.94
C MET A 598 11.04 25.24 90.26
N THR A 599 10.26 24.17 90.38
CA THR A 599 9.54 23.74 91.59
C THR A 599 9.75 22.24 91.79
N TYR A 600 9.43 21.67 92.95
CA TYR A 600 9.47 20.21 93.17
C TYR A 600 8.06 19.64 93.27
#